data_AF-A0A1X7TKB6-F1
#
_entry.id   AF-A0A1X7TKB6-F1
#
_cell.length_a   1.000
_cell.length_b   1.000
_cell.length_c   1.000
_cell.angle_alpha   90.00
_cell.angle_beta   90.00
_cell.angle_gamma   90.00
#
_symmetry.space_group_name_H-M   'P 1'
#
loop_
_entity.id
_entity.type
_entity.pdbx_description
1 polymer ?
#
loop_
_entity_poly.entity_id
_entity_poly.type
_entity_poly.pdbx_seq_one_letter_code
_entity_poly.pdbx_strand_id
1 'polypeptide(L)'
;PQDTHKEDEATAQYDLNLLYWSDLVTTVVAGDVVCGKCFVKFKEDITEDIDSYFSNKPNHFYFVETYCADTKEFEDPPIHARNKGKGKV
;
A
#
# COMPACT_ATOMS: atom_id res chain seq x y z
N PRO A 1 -0.05 2.72 8.58
CA PRO A 1 -1.22 3.23 9.33
C PRO A 1 -0.91 4.46 10.20
N GLN A 2 0.30 4.48 10.77
CA GLN A 2 0.86 5.58 11.55
C GLN A 2 0.81 6.95 10.86
N ASP A 3 0.87 7.01 9.53
CA ASP A 3 0.81 8.29 8.80
C ASP A 3 -0.62 8.84 8.60
N THR A 4 -1.59 8.28 9.33
CA THR A 4 -3.02 8.67 9.28
C THR A 4 -3.51 9.03 10.67
N HIS A 5 -4.70 9.63 10.75
CA HIS A 5 -5.35 9.90 12.02
C HIS A 5 -5.71 8.64 12.84
N LYS A 6 -5.56 7.43 12.28
CA LYS A 6 -5.73 6.17 13.01
C LYS A 6 -4.55 5.82 13.92
N GLU A 7 -3.41 6.51 13.84
CA GLU A 7 -2.29 6.30 14.79
C GLU A 7 -2.73 6.55 16.24
N ASP A 8 -3.61 7.52 16.44
CA ASP A 8 -4.14 7.90 17.76
C ASP A 8 -5.08 6.83 18.35
N GLU A 9 -5.47 5.82 17.58
CA GLU A 9 -6.33 4.72 18.05
C GLU A 9 -5.49 3.70 18.84
N ALA A 10 -5.37 3.93 20.15
CA ALA A 10 -4.54 3.15 21.09
C ALA A 10 -4.79 1.62 21.14
N THR A 11 -5.85 1.12 20.49
CA THR A 11 -6.23 -0.30 20.46
C THR A 11 -6.07 -0.95 19.09
N ALA A 12 -5.71 -0.20 18.05
CA ALA A 12 -5.69 -0.72 16.70
C ALA A 12 -4.36 -1.47 16.42
N GLN A 13 -4.47 -2.77 16.19
CA GLN A 13 -3.35 -3.58 15.73
C GLN A 13 -3.44 -3.74 14.22
N TYR A 14 -2.45 -3.21 13.50
CA TYR A 14 -2.34 -3.33 12.06
C TYR A 14 -1.14 -4.17 11.65
N ASP A 15 -1.24 -4.81 10.49
CA ASP A 15 -0.09 -5.49 9.89
C ASP A 15 1.03 -4.49 9.58
N LEU A 16 2.27 -4.87 9.87
CA LEU A 16 3.45 -4.03 9.60
C LEU A 16 3.61 -3.70 8.11
N ASN A 17 3.11 -4.57 7.24
CA ASN A 17 3.22 -4.43 5.78
C ASN A 17 2.00 -3.73 5.14
N LEU A 18 1.04 -3.26 5.94
CA LEU A 18 -0.15 -2.57 5.47
C LEU A 18 0.14 -1.09 5.17
N LEU A 19 -0.28 -0.64 3.99
CA LEU A 19 -0.25 0.73 3.52
C LEU A 19 -1.65 1.20 3.10
N TYR A 20 -1.79 2.50 2.84
CA TYR A 20 -2.98 3.10 2.24
C TYR A 20 -2.58 3.75 0.91
N TRP A 21 -3.41 3.57 -0.13
CA TRP A 21 -3.24 4.30 -1.38
C TRP A 21 -3.55 5.79 -1.14
N SER A 22 -2.92 6.69 -1.90
CA SER A 22 -3.28 8.10 -1.91
C SER A 22 -2.96 8.68 -3.29
N ASP A 23 -3.80 9.60 -3.76
CA ASP A 23 -3.57 10.34 -5.01
C ASP A 23 -2.59 11.53 -4.82
N LEU A 24 -2.03 11.68 -3.61
CA LEU A 24 -0.99 12.66 -3.34
C LEU A 24 0.27 12.33 -4.15
N VAL A 25 0.70 13.27 -4.98
CA VAL A 25 1.92 13.15 -5.78
C VAL A 25 2.98 14.13 -5.24
N THR A 26 4.20 13.64 -5.05
CA THR A 26 5.35 14.47 -4.67
C THR A 26 6.53 14.25 -5.63
N THR A 27 7.34 15.28 -5.85
CA THR A 27 8.53 15.22 -6.71
C THR A 27 9.77 15.05 -5.84
N VAL A 28 10.62 14.08 -6.20
CA VAL A 28 11.87 13.80 -5.49
C VAL A 28 13.05 13.66 -6.45
N VAL A 29 14.25 13.97 -5.97
CA VAL A 29 15.49 13.73 -6.70
C VAL A 29 15.99 12.33 -6.36
N ALA A 30 16.01 11.44 -7.35
CA ALA A 30 16.24 10.01 -7.12
C ALA A 30 17.58 9.72 -6.39
N GLY A 31 18.66 10.42 -6.77
CA GLY A 31 19.98 10.22 -6.18
C GLY A 31 20.08 10.58 -4.70
N ASP A 32 19.18 11.43 -4.20
CA ASP A 32 19.27 11.97 -2.85
C ASP A 32 18.46 11.15 -1.84
N VAL A 33 17.35 10.53 -2.27
CA VAL A 33 16.36 9.97 -1.33
C VAL A 33 15.92 8.53 -1.61
N VAL A 34 16.28 7.93 -2.76
CA VAL A 34 15.86 6.55 -3.06
C VAL A 34 16.84 5.55 -2.44
N CYS A 35 16.41 4.89 -1.36
CA CYS A 35 17.25 3.92 -0.63
C CYS A 35 17.16 2.48 -1.14
N GLY A 36 16.20 2.17 -2.01
CA GLY A 36 15.97 0.81 -2.49
C GLY A 36 14.64 0.62 -3.21
N LYS A 37 14.33 -0.63 -3.55
CA LYS A 37 13.09 -1.03 -4.21
C LYS A 37 12.21 -1.83 -3.26
N CYS A 38 10.91 -1.52 -3.26
CA CYS A 38 9.86 -2.30 -2.63
C CYS A 38 8.80 -2.71 -3.65
N PHE A 39 7.91 -3.61 -3.24
CA PHE A 39 6.76 -4.06 -4.01
C PHE A 39 5.49 -3.76 -3.22
N VAL A 40 4.56 -3.05 -3.85
CA VAL A 40 3.28 -2.70 -3.24
C VAL A 40 2.18 -3.22 -4.16
N LYS A 41 1.23 -3.98 -3.61
CA LYS A 41 0.08 -4.51 -4.36
C LYS A 41 -1.24 -4.19 -3.67
N PHE A 42 -2.29 -4.03 -4.47
CA PHE A 42 -3.65 -4.10 -3.95
C PHE A 42 -3.92 -5.54 -3.47
N LYS A 43 -4.50 -5.69 -2.27
CA LYS A 43 -4.69 -7.00 -1.62
C LYS A 43 -5.43 -7.99 -2.51
N GLU A 44 -6.48 -7.55 -3.20
CA GLU A 44 -7.28 -8.43 -4.05
C GLU A 44 -6.53 -8.89 -5.32
N ASP A 45 -5.47 -8.19 -5.72
CA ASP A 45 -4.62 -8.58 -6.85
C ASP A 45 -3.54 -9.62 -6.46
N ILE A 46 -3.45 -9.97 -5.17
CA ILE A 46 -2.53 -11.00 -4.67
C ILE A 46 -3.20 -12.36 -4.90
N THR A 47 -2.75 -13.06 -5.96
CA THR A 47 -3.30 -14.37 -6.35
C THR A 47 -2.75 -15.53 -5.56
N GLU A 48 -1.63 -15.32 -4.87
CA GLU A 48 -1.02 -16.29 -3.97
C GLU A 48 -1.59 -16.14 -2.55
N ASP A 49 -1.42 -17.16 -1.72
CA ASP A 49 -1.76 -17.05 -0.31
C ASP A 49 -0.96 -15.92 0.37
N ILE A 50 -1.58 -15.22 1.33
CA ILE A 50 -1.01 -14.01 1.93
C ILE A 50 0.25 -14.31 2.74
N ASP A 51 0.30 -15.45 3.43
CA ASP A 51 1.48 -15.86 4.18
C ASP A 51 2.63 -16.18 3.22
N SER A 52 2.31 -16.81 2.09
CA SER A 52 3.28 -17.07 1.02
C SER A 52 3.77 -15.79 0.32
N TYR A 53 2.92 -14.77 0.22
CA TYR A 53 3.26 -13.48 -0.37
C TYR A 53 4.32 -12.73 0.47
N PHE A 54 4.29 -12.88 1.80
CA PHE A 54 5.27 -12.27 2.70
C PHE A 54 6.44 -13.19 3.05
N SER A 55 6.23 -14.50 3.05
CA SER A 55 7.28 -15.47 3.36
C SER A 55 8.35 -15.49 2.28
N ASN A 56 9.61 -15.29 2.69
CA ASN A 56 10.79 -15.27 1.82
C ASN A 56 10.82 -14.15 0.77
N LYS A 57 9.99 -13.12 0.93
CA LYS A 57 9.87 -11.99 0.00
C LYS A 57 10.05 -10.66 0.75
N PRO A 58 11.29 -10.17 0.93
CA PRO A 58 11.54 -8.91 1.63
C PRO A 58 10.92 -7.72 0.87
N ASN A 59 10.63 -6.64 1.59
CA ASN A 59 10.12 -5.38 1.04
C ASN A 59 8.79 -5.52 0.25
N HIS A 60 7.95 -6.47 0.63
CA HIS A 60 6.60 -6.63 0.08
C HIS A 60 5.59 -6.00 1.04
N PHE A 61 4.74 -5.16 0.47
CA PHE A 61 3.70 -4.40 1.16
C PHE A 61 2.40 -4.54 0.39
N TYR A 62 1.30 -4.21 1.05
CA TYR A 62 -0.01 -4.25 0.44
C TYR A 62 -0.90 -3.11 0.92
N PHE A 63 -1.93 -2.79 0.15
CA PHE A 63 -2.98 -1.87 0.57
C PHE A 63 -4.36 -2.47 0.27
N VAL A 64 -5.37 -1.98 1.00
CA VAL A 64 -6.78 -2.39 0.87
C VAL A 64 -7.68 -1.20 0.56
N GLU A 65 -7.35 -0.04 1.13
CA GLU A 65 -8.15 1.18 1.04
C GLU A 65 -7.27 2.34 0.57
N THR A 66 -7.91 3.37 0.05
CA THR A 66 -7.33 4.70 -0.17
C THR A 66 -7.54 5.55 1.06
N TYR A 67 -6.58 6.40 1.38
CA TYR A 67 -6.71 7.41 2.42
C TYR A 67 -6.64 8.82 1.81
N CYS A 68 -7.67 9.62 2.07
CA CYS A 68 -7.70 11.03 1.73
C CYS A 68 -7.33 11.86 2.97
N ALA A 69 -6.17 12.52 2.96
CA ALA A 69 -5.70 13.31 4.09
C ALA A 69 -6.58 14.54 4.38
N ASP A 70 -7.19 15.12 3.34
CA ASP A 70 -8.04 16.33 3.46
C ASP A 70 -9.37 16.03 4.15
N THR A 71 -10.05 14.94 3.76
CA THR A 71 -11.33 14.54 4.35
C THR A 71 -11.16 13.63 5.57
N LYS A 72 -9.96 13.05 5.74
CA LYS A 72 -9.65 12.00 6.73
C LYS A 72 -10.53 10.76 6.56
N GLU A 73 -10.91 10.44 5.33
CA GLU A 73 -11.75 9.28 5.02
C GLU A 73 -10.96 8.14 4.36
N PHE A 74 -11.51 6.94 4.49
CA PHE A 74 -11.01 5.72 3.85
C PHE A 74 -12.02 5.28 2.79
N GLU A 75 -11.54 5.02 1.57
CA GLU A 75 -12.37 4.73 0.41
C GLU A 75 -11.85 3.50 -0.36
N ASP A 76 -12.70 2.95 -1.23
CA ASP A 76 -12.30 1.91 -2.17
C ASP A 76 -11.16 2.40 -3.09
N PRO A 77 -10.11 1.60 -3.34
CA PRO A 77 -9.03 2.03 -4.21
C PRO A 77 -9.46 2.28 -5.65
N PRO A 78 -8.96 3.35 -6.28
CA PRO A 78 -9.31 3.68 -7.65
C PRO A 78 -8.78 2.61 -8.62
N ILE A 79 -9.45 2.45 -9.76
CA ILE A 79 -9.13 1.41 -10.75
C ILE A 79 -7.67 1.46 -11.21
N HIS A 80 -7.08 2.65 -11.29
CA HIS A 80 -5.70 2.82 -11.75
C HIS A 80 -4.64 2.41 -10.71
N ALA A 81 -5.00 2.34 -9.42
CA ALA A 81 -4.15 1.82 -8.37
C ALA A 81 -4.11 0.27 -8.37
N ARG A 82 -5.11 -0.36 -8.99
CA ARG A 82 -5.20 -1.81 -9.12
C ARG A 82 -4.36 -2.27 -10.30
N ASN A 83 -3.64 -3.37 -10.13
CA ASN A 83 -3.02 -4.05 -11.24
C ASN A 83 -4.14 -4.68 -12.07
N LYS A 84 -4.52 -4.03 -13.18
CA LYS A 84 -5.21 -4.73 -14.26
C LYS A 84 -4.29 -5.86 -14.70
N GLY A 85 -4.59 -7.08 -14.29
CA GLY A 85 -3.76 -8.25 -14.57
C GLY A 85 -3.26 -8.21 -16.02
N LYS A 86 -1.95 -8.05 -16.19
CA LYS A 86 -1.30 -8.48 -17.43
C LYS A 86 -1.37 -10.01 -17.44
N GLY A 87 -2.49 -10.55 -17.92
CA GLY A 87 -2.68 -11.97 -18.25
C GLY A 87 -3.84 -12.06 -19.24
N LYS A 88 -3.69 -12.52 -20.48
CA LYS A 88 -2.64 -13.29 -21.17
C LYS A 88 -2.53 -12.82 -22.62
N VAL A 89 -1.33 -12.82 -23.20
CA VAL A 89 -1.10 -13.14 -24.62
C VAL A 89 -0.28 -14.41 -24.68
#